data_AF-K2DRI2-F1
#
_entry.id   AF-K2DRI2-F1
#
_cell.length_a   1.000
_cell.length_b   1.000
_cell.length_c   1.000
_cell.angle_alpha   90.00
_cell.angle_beta   90.00
_cell.angle_gamma   90.00
#
_symmetry.space_group_name_H-M   'P 1'
#
loop_
_entity.id
_entity.type
_entity.pdbx_description
1 polymer ?
#
loop_
_entity_poly.entity_id
_entity_poly.type
_entity_poly.pdbx_seq_one_letter_code
_entity_poly.pdbx_strand_id
1 'polypeptide(L)'
;MIVQTIEIPEHFFLYCALLFNNNESVRYSKNTENLKTAVTAILERNKVEHITMPDHRYQYLLSVLNSKNYEPTEETRKSHDGVLKYVKSLSNIPEMQELWEENRKELSESLKSYDAPIKAIVSLFNTYFDFEPKVAKFCVTRNWDKSGMCIPTKDTFHIVVSWNSSEPNVRNIIHEIMHAYIDEAELPISDGIKTIINNLPDEVFSNYKKAHTVVYESLVRALVVYLSGKDSDIESQEFSEDDIALQLPEKYLQKLKVDSPKVISKDYLSNLTI
;
A
#
# COMPACT_ATOMS: atom_id res chain seq x y z
N MET A 1 -17.85 2.11 3.55
CA MET A 1 -16.55 1.64 2.99
C MET A 1 -16.63 0.19 2.51
N ILE A 2 -15.98 -0.15 1.39
CA ILE A 2 -15.81 -1.51 0.88
C ILE A 2 -14.32 -1.87 0.92
N VAL A 3 -13.98 -2.96 1.61
CA VAL A 3 -12.63 -3.55 1.61
C VAL A 3 -12.77 -5.01 1.20
N GLN A 4 -12.03 -5.43 0.19
CA GLN A 4 -12.10 -6.78 -0.34
C GLN A 4 -10.72 -7.30 -0.74
N THR A 5 -10.53 -8.61 -0.63
CA THR A 5 -9.37 -9.28 -1.24
C THR A 5 -9.60 -9.46 -2.73
N ILE A 6 -8.56 -9.28 -3.54
CA ILE A 6 -8.62 -9.49 -4.99
C ILE A 6 -7.38 -10.22 -5.50
N GLU A 7 -7.55 -10.90 -6.62
CA GLU A 7 -6.46 -11.44 -7.43
C GLU A 7 -6.25 -10.55 -8.64
N ILE A 8 -5.01 -10.22 -8.95
CA ILE A 8 -4.66 -9.35 -10.09
C ILE A 8 -3.65 -10.08 -10.97
N PRO A 9 -4.08 -10.80 -12.02
CA PRO A 9 -3.18 -11.52 -12.92
C PRO A 9 -2.12 -10.59 -13.54
N GLU A 10 -2.51 -9.38 -13.93
CA GLU A 10 -1.61 -8.43 -14.56
C GLU A 10 -0.46 -8.01 -13.64
N HIS A 11 -0.71 -7.98 -12.32
CA HIS A 11 0.33 -7.72 -11.33
C HIS A 11 1.34 -8.87 -11.26
N PHE A 12 0.89 -10.13 -11.35
CA PHE A 12 1.78 -11.29 -11.44
C PHE A 12 2.68 -11.23 -12.68
N PHE A 13 2.10 -11.01 -13.86
CA PHE A 13 2.88 -10.96 -15.10
C PHE A 13 3.82 -9.75 -15.14
N LEU A 14 3.40 -8.61 -14.58
CA LEU A 14 4.30 -7.46 -14.40
C LEU A 14 5.48 -7.82 -13.50
N TYR A 15 5.22 -8.48 -12.37
CA TYR A 15 6.29 -8.91 -11.48
C TYR A 15 7.28 -9.82 -12.18
N CYS A 16 6.80 -10.81 -12.94
CA CYS A 16 7.64 -11.69 -13.76
C CYS A 16 8.47 -10.90 -14.79
N ALA A 17 7.86 -9.91 -15.45
CA ALA A 17 8.56 -9.03 -16.39
C ALA A 17 9.69 -8.25 -15.69
N LEU A 18 9.44 -7.70 -14.50
CA LEU A 18 10.43 -6.95 -13.74
C LEU A 18 11.59 -7.84 -13.26
N LEU A 19 11.28 -9.07 -12.81
CA LEU A 19 12.28 -10.06 -12.42
C LEU A 19 13.20 -10.42 -13.59
N PHE A 20 12.61 -10.77 -14.74
CA PHE A 20 13.36 -11.17 -15.91
C PHE A 20 14.24 -10.04 -16.44
N ASN A 21 13.72 -8.81 -16.46
CA ASN A 21 14.45 -7.63 -16.91
C ASN A 21 15.36 -7.01 -15.83
N ASN A 22 15.56 -7.69 -14.69
CA ASN A 22 16.44 -7.28 -13.60
C ASN A 22 16.19 -5.83 -13.13
N ASN A 23 14.94 -5.41 -13.01
CA ASN A 23 14.61 -4.09 -12.51
C ASN A 23 15.13 -3.90 -11.07
N GLU A 24 15.92 -2.85 -10.84
CA GLU A 24 16.65 -2.62 -9.58
C GLU A 24 15.73 -2.33 -8.38
N SER A 25 14.50 -1.88 -8.64
CA SER A 25 13.56 -1.57 -7.56
C SER A 25 12.84 -2.81 -7.02
N VAL A 26 12.91 -3.95 -7.70
CA VAL A 26 12.37 -5.22 -7.18
C VAL A 26 13.28 -5.75 -6.09
N ARG A 27 12.70 -5.99 -4.92
CA ARG A 27 13.43 -6.52 -3.76
C ARG A 27 13.17 -8.01 -3.65
N TYR A 28 14.18 -8.79 -4.02
CA TYR A 28 14.15 -10.24 -3.91
C TYR A 28 14.11 -10.68 -2.44
N SER A 29 13.36 -11.75 -2.19
CA SER A 29 13.47 -12.55 -0.98
C SER A 29 13.78 -14.00 -1.34
N LYS A 30 14.26 -14.77 -0.35
CA LYS A 30 14.47 -16.22 -0.51
C LYS A 30 13.21 -16.95 -1.01
N ASN A 31 12.03 -16.44 -0.66
CA ASN A 31 10.74 -17.01 -1.06
C ASN A 31 10.44 -16.79 -2.56
N THR A 32 11.15 -15.88 -3.22
CA THR A 32 10.91 -15.48 -4.62
C THR A 32 11.96 -16.02 -5.60
N GLU A 33 13.01 -16.68 -5.09
CA GLU A 33 14.13 -17.20 -5.89
C GLU A 33 13.69 -18.32 -6.86
N ASN A 34 12.83 -19.21 -6.37
CA ASN A 34 12.26 -20.28 -7.18
C ASN A 34 11.43 -19.71 -8.33
N LEU A 35 10.62 -18.68 -8.04
CA LEU A 35 9.82 -18.00 -9.05
C LEU A 35 10.71 -17.33 -10.10
N LYS A 36 11.77 -16.61 -9.68
CA LYS A 36 12.73 -16.00 -10.61
C LYS A 36 13.35 -17.05 -11.54
N THR A 37 13.81 -18.16 -10.98
CA THR A 37 14.44 -19.25 -11.75
C THR A 37 13.47 -19.84 -12.77
N ALA A 38 12.22 -20.10 -12.36
CA ALA A 38 11.18 -20.62 -13.25
C ALA A 38 10.84 -19.63 -14.37
N VAL A 39 10.62 -18.36 -14.03
CA VAL A 39 10.33 -17.29 -14.99
C VAL A 39 11.45 -17.16 -16.00
N THR A 40 12.71 -17.04 -15.56
CA THR A 40 13.85 -16.94 -16.48
C THR A 40 13.92 -18.12 -17.43
N ALA A 41 13.80 -19.36 -16.92
CA ALA A 41 13.85 -20.55 -17.75
C ALA A 41 12.71 -20.61 -18.79
N ILE A 42 11.50 -20.20 -18.41
CA ILE A 42 10.34 -20.17 -19.33
C ILE A 42 10.55 -19.11 -20.43
N LEU A 43 10.96 -17.90 -20.04
CA LEU A 43 11.09 -16.77 -20.96
C LEU A 43 12.26 -16.93 -21.93
N GLU A 44 13.40 -17.46 -21.47
CA GLU A 44 14.54 -17.79 -22.35
C GLU A 44 14.19 -18.88 -23.37
N ARG A 45 13.49 -19.95 -22.95
CA ARG A 45 13.03 -21.02 -23.85
C ARG A 45 12.09 -20.48 -24.93
N ASN A 46 11.23 -19.55 -24.55
CA ASN A 46 10.31 -18.86 -25.46
C ASN A 46 10.97 -17.70 -26.23
N LYS A 47 12.30 -17.50 -26.10
CA LYS A 47 13.08 -16.47 -26.80
C LYS A 47 12.55 -15.06 -26.59
N VAL A 48 12.04 -14.77 -25.39
CA VAL A 48 11.57 -13.43 -25.03
C VAL A 48 12.78 -12.53 -24.87
N GLU A 49 12.79 -11.41 -25.59
CA GLU A 49 13.86 -10.42 -25.51
C GLU A 49 13.77 -9.59 -24.24
N HIS A 50 14.93 -9.23 -23.68
CA HIS A 50 14.98 -8.25 -22.61
C HIS A 50 14.60 -6.85 -23.12
N ILE A 51 13.90 -6.11 -22.28
CA ILE A 51 13.61 -4.69 -22.49
C ILE A 51 14.14 -3.86 -21.33
N THR A 52 14.41 -2.58 -21.58
CA THR A 52 14.77 -1.65 -20.51
C THR A 52 13.53 -1.25 -19.72
N MET A 53 13.58 -1.45 -18.41
CA MET A 53 12.53 -1.03 -17.48
C MET A 53 13.14 -0.14 -16.38
N PRO A 54 13.42 1.16 -16.65
CA PRO A 54 14.23 2.00 -15.75
C PRO A 54 13.43 2.60 -14.58
N ASP A 55 12.11 2.75 -14.72
CA ASP A 55 11.29 3.33 -13.67
C ASP A 55 11.18 2.41 -12.43
N HIS A 56 10.81 3.02 -11.30
CA HIS A 56 10.49 2.29 -10.07
C HIS A 56 9.24 1.42 -10.28
N ARG A 57 9.22 0.20 -9.71
CA ARG A 57 8.13 -0.79 -9.81
C ARG A 57 6.73 -0.24 -9.54
N TYR A 58 6.64 0.72 -8.63
CA TYR A 58 5.42 1.44 -8.30
C TYR A 58 4.77 2.06 -9.56
N GLN A 59 5.57 2.68 -10.43
CA GLN A 59 5.09 3.38 -11.61
C GLN A 59 4.51 2.40 -12.65
N TYR A 60 5.12 1.22 -12.79
CA TYR A 60 4.58 0.18 -13.65
C TYR A 60 3.31 -0.44 -13.09
N LEU A 61 3.26 -0.69 -11.78
CA LEU A 61 2.07 -1.23 -11.14
C LEU A 61 0.89 -0.27 -11.26
N LEU A 62 1.12 1.02 -11.03
CA LEU A 62 0.12 2.06 -11.27
C LEU A 62 -0.39 2.05 -12.72
N SER A 63 0.51 1.86 -13.69
CA SER A 63 0.12 1.81 -15.11
C SER A 63 -0.65 0.55 -15.46
N VAL A 64 -0.30 -0.59 -14.88
CA VAL A 64 -1.05 -1.85 -15.04
C VAL A 64 -2.45 -1.70 -14.45
N LEU A 65 -2.57 -1.18 -13.23
CA LEU A 65 -3.84 -1.01 -12.55
C LEU A 65 -4.75 0.04 -13.20
N ASN A 66 -4.16 1.08 -13.82
CA ASN A 66 -4.92 2.06 -14.60
C ASN A 66 -5.23 1.59 -16.03
N SER A 67 -4.62 0.51 -16.51
CA SER A 67 -4.90 -0.04 -17.86
C SER A 67 -6.16 -0.91 -17.86
N LYS A 68 -6.70 -1.19 -19.05
CA LYS A 68 -7.81 -2.14 -19.23
C LYS A 68 -7.34 -3.32 -20.08
N ASN A 69 -7.09 -4.47 -19.46
CA ASN A 69 -6.51 -5.64 -20.14
C ASN A 69 -5.24 -5.27 -20.92
N TYR A 70 -4.33 -4.58 -20.22
CA TYR A 70 -3.08 -4.01 -20.75
C TYR A 70 -3.23 -2.92 -21.82
N GLU A 71 -4.46 -2.54 -22.20
CA GLU A 71 -4.66 -1.40 -23.09
C GLU A 71 -4.60 -0.09 -22.29
N PRO A 72 -3.77 0.89 -22.71
CA PRO A 72 -3.66 2.17 -22.02
C PRO A 72 -4.99 2.93 -21.93
N THR A 73 -5.16 3.65 -20.84
CA THR A 73 -6.25 4.60 -20.58
C THR A 73 -5.70 6.03 -20.46
N GLU A 74 -6.56 7.02 -20.21
CA GLU A 74 -6.14 8.40 -19.95
C GLU A 74 -5.24 8.51 -18.71
N GLU A 75 -5.47 7.65 -17.73
CA GLU A 75 -4.73 7.57 -16.46
C GLU A 75 -3.44 6.73 -16.56
N THR A 76 -3.19 6.10 -17.70
CA THR A 76 -1.97 5.32 -17.95
C THR A 76 -0.84 6.24 -18.40
N ARG A 77 0.38 6.02 -17.86
CA ARG A 77 1.55 6.78 -18.30
C ARG A 77 1.91 6.42 -19.74
N LYS A 78 1.85 7.41 -20.65
CA LYS A 78 2.12 7.22 -22.11
C LYS A 78 3.44 6.52 -22.44
N SER A 79 4.49 6.73 -21.63
CA SER A 79 5.78 6.06 -21.85
C SER A 79 5.75 4.56 -21.54
N HIS A 80 4.67 4.04 -20.97
CA HIS A 80 4.53 2.63 -20.58
C HIS A 80 3.75 1.77 -21.58
N ASP A 81 3.27 2.33 -22.71
CA ASP A 81 2.53 1.56 -23.73
C ASP A 81 3.30 0.32 -24.21
N GLY A 82 4.61 0.48 -24.45
CA GLY A 82 5.49 -0.64 -24.82
C GLY A 82 5.64 -1.69 -23.72
N VAL A 83 5.70 -1.25 -22.46
CA VAL A 83 5.77 -2.14 -21.29
C VAL A 83 4.47 -2.92 -21.13
N LEU A 84 3.32 -2.28 -21.29
CA LEU A 84 2.03 -2.97 -21.18
C LEU A 84 1.87 -4.04 -22.28
N LYS A 85 2.25 -3.73 -23.52
CA LYS A 85 2.30 -4.71 -24.62
C LYS A 85 3.27 -5.85 -24.33
N TYR A 86 4.43 -5.54 -23.76
CA TYR A 86 5.40 -6.54 -23.35
C TYR A 86 4.83 -7.48 -22.28
N VAL A 87 4.25 -6.94 -21.19
CA VAL A 87 3.63 -7.75 -20.13
C VAL A 87 2.48 -8.58 -20.67
N LYS A 88 1.63 -8.02 -21.54
CA LYS A 88 0.57 -8.75 -22.25
C LYS A 88 1.12 -9.91 -23.09
N SER A 89 2.28 -9.73 -23.72
CA SER A 89 2.91 -10.80 -24.50
C SER A 89 3.32 -11.97 -23.61
N LEU A 90 3.80 -11.70 -22.38
CA LEU A 90 4.16 -12.74 -21.42
C LEU A 90 2.94 -13.52 -20.95
N SER A 91 1.81 -12.84 -20.75
CA SER A 91 0.57 -13.51 -20.35
C SER A 91 -0.04 -14.37 -21.47
N ASN A 92 0.45 -14.29 -22.70
CA ASN A 92 0.00 -15.20 -23.76
C ASN A 92 0.87 -16.47 -23.89
N ILE A 93 1.95 -16.58 -23.11
CA ILE A 93 2.82 -17.77 -23.12
C ILE A 93 2.16 -18.88 -22.29
N PRO A 94 1.92 -20.08 -22.85
CA PRO A 94 1.24 -21.17 -22.14
C PRO A 94 1.92 -21.54 -20.80
N GLU A 95 3.25 -21.69 -20.77
CA GLU A 95 3.94 -22.04 -19.52
C GLU A 95 3.89 -20.92 -18.46
N MET A 96 3.78 -19.65 -18.88
CA MET A 96 3.57 -18.54 -17.94
C MET A 96 2.15 -18.55 -17.37
N GLN A 97 1.17 -19.00 -18.14
CA GLN A 97 -0.20 -19.19 -17.66
C GLN A 97 -0.30 -20.36 -16.68
N GLU A 98 0.39 -21.47 -16.95
CA GLU A 98 0.49 -22.58 -16.00
C GLU A 98 1.14 -22.12 -14.68
N LEU A 99 2.24 -21.37 -14.77
CA LEU A 99 2.90 -20.80 -13.59
C LEU A 99 1.99 -19.83 -12.83
N TRP A 100 1.21 -19.00 -13.53
CA TRP A 100 0.20 -18.13 -12.91
C TRP A 100 -0.84 -18.95 -12.15
N GLU A 101 -1.39 -20.01 -12.75
CA GLU A 101 -2.42 -20.84 -12.13
C GLU A 101 -1.93 -21.55 -10.86
N GLU A 102 -0.67 -21.95 -10.80
CA GLU A 102 -0.02 -22.46 -9.59
C GLU A 102 0.07 -21.37 -8.50
N ASN A 103 0.62 -20.21 -8.85
CA ASN A 103 0.80 -19.09 -7.92
C ASN A 103 -0.53 -18.49 -7.47
N ARG A 104 -1.56 -18.51 -8.33
CA ARG A 104 -2.90 -18.03 -8.02
C ARG A 104 -3.51 -18.84 -6.90
N LYS A 105 -3.38 -20.17 -6.92
CA LYS A 105 -3.92 -21.03 -5.83
C LYS A 105 -3.29 -20.69 -4.48
N GLU A 106 -1.97 -20.48 -4.45
CA GLU A 106 -1.26 -20.06 -3.24
C GLU A 106 -1.71 -18.65 -2.80
N LEU A 107 -1.87 -17.73 -3.76
CA LEU A 107 -2.42 -16.39 -3.49
C LEU A 107 -3.82 -16.48 -2.88
N SER A 108 -4.74 -17.20 -3.52
CA SER A 108 -6.13 -17.33 -3.06
C SER A 108 -6.19 -17.88 -1.65
N GLU A 109 -5.42 -18.93 -1.35
CA GLU A 109 -5.39 -19.51 0.00
C GLU A 109 -4.82 -18.52 1.01
N SER A 110 -3.75 -17.82 0.64
CA SER A 110 -3.17 -16.81 1.50
C SER A 110 -4.09 -15.61 1.72
N LEU A 111 -4.93 -15.23 0.76
CA LEU A 111 -5.84 -14.10 0.91
C LEU A 111 -6.98 -14.41 1.90
N LYS A 112 -7.36 -15.68 2.08
CA LYS A 112 -8.39 -16.08 3.06
C LYS A 112 -8.02 -15.69 4.49
N SER A 113 -6.73 -15.66 4.83
CA SER A 113 -6.31 -15.23 6.18
C SER A 113 -6.63 -13.75 6.46
N TYR A 114 -6.89 -12.94 5.42
CA TYR A 114 -7.29 -11.55 5.56
C TYR A 114 -8.80 -11.36 5.76
N ASP A 115 -9.65 -12.38 5.54
CA ASP A 115 -11.11 -12.21 5.58
C ASP A 115 -11.62 -11.76 6.95
N ALA A 116 -11.14 -12.38 8.02
CA ALA A 116 -11.52 -11.98 9.39
C ALA A 116 -10.94 -10.61 9.77
N PRO A 117 -9.64 -10.33 9.59
CA PRO A 117 -9.08 -9.00 9.83
C PRO A 117 -9.75 -7.88 9.03
N ILE A 118 -10.09 -8.12 7.75
CA ILE A 118 -10.77 -7.11 6.92
C ILE A 118 -12.14 -6.77 7.50
N LYS A 119 -12.91 -7.75 8.00
CA LYS A 119 -14.19 -7.47 8.66
C LYS A 119 -14.02 -6.63 9.92
N ALA A 120 -13.03 -6.94 10.75
CA ALA A 120 -12.70 -6.15 11.94
C ALA A 120 -12.32 -4.71 11.55
N ILE A 121 -11.45 -4.55 10.55
CA ILE A 121 -11.06 -3.22 10.04
C ILE A 121 -12.27 -2.44 9.51
N VAL A 122 -13.14 -3.06 8.72
CA VAL A 122 -14.35 -2.38 8.22
C VAL A 122 -15.26 -1.96 9.39
N SER A 123 -15.43 -2.81 10.39
CA SER A 123 -16.18 -2.50 11.60
C SER A 123 -15.56 -1.33 12.38
N LEU A 124 -14.25 -1.34 12.56
CA LEU A 124 -13.48 -0.28 13.22
C LEU A 124 -13.74 1.08 12.55
N PHE A 125 -13.56 1.17 11.24
CA PHE A 125 -13.76 2.43 10.52
C PHE A 125 -15.23 2.89 10.55
N ASN A 126 -16.19 1.98 10.37
CA ASN A 126 -17.61 2.31 10.44
C ASN A 126 -18.06 2.73 11.85
N THR A 127 -17.36 2.28 12.90
CA THR A 127 -17.68 2.61 14.29
C THR A 127 -17.07 3.94 14.71
N TYR A 128 -15.83 4.20 14.30
CA TYR A 128 -15.05 5.32 14.81
C TYR A 128 -14.94 6.51 13.85
N PHE A 129 -15.45 6.45 12.63
CA PHE A 129 -15.54 7.59 11.72
C PHE A 129 -16.99 7.88 11.32
N ASP A 130 -17.35 9.17 11.23
CA ASP A 130 -18.68 9.62 10.82
C ASP A 130 -18.75 10.18 9.39
N PHE A 131 -17.66 10.02 8.64
CA PHE A 131 -17.55 10.43 7.25
C PHE A 131 -16.90 9.33 6.42
N GLU A 132 -16.97 9.46 5.09
CA GLU A 132 -16.31 8.53 4.16
C GLU A 132 -15.31 9.27 3.26
N PRO A 133 -14.23 8.58 2.82
CA PRO A 133 -13.35 9.10 1.80
C PRO A 133 -14.04 9.20 0.45
N LYS A 134 -13.59 10.12 -0.41
CA LYS A 134 -14.09 10.28 -1.79
C LYS A 134 -14.02 8.97 -2.58
N VAL A 135 -13.00 8.17 -2.32
CA VAL A 135 -12.86 6.80 -2.84
C VAL A 135 -12.92 5.84 -1.67
N ALA A 136 -14.06 5.16 -1.52
CA ALA A 136 -14.33 4.24 -0.41
C ALA A 136 -14.19 2.76 -0.79
N LYS A 137 -13.42 2.47 -1.85
CA LYS A 137 -13.15 1.11 -2.34
C LYS A 137 -11.67 0.78 -2.18
N PHE A 138 -11.41 -0.24 -1.37
CA PHE A 138 -10.08 -0.74 -1.07
C PHE A 138 -9.96 -2.19 -1.50
N CYS A 139 -8.88 -2.47 -2.22
CA CYS A 139 -8.58 -3.80 -2.74
C CYS A 139 -7.27 -4.28 -2.14
N VAL A 140 -7.32 -5.35 -1.35
CA VAL A 140 -6.16 -5.97 -0.74
C VAL A 140 -5.70 -7.14 -1.61
N THR A 141 -4.43 -7.14 -1.99
CA THR A 141 -3.79 -8.29 -2.63
C THR A 141 -2.43 -8.51 -1.99
N ARG A 142 -1.80 -9.65 -2.25
CA ARG A 142 -0.37 -9.83 -1.96
C ARG A 142 0.46 -9.53 -3.21
N ASN A 143 1.71 -9.10 -3.03
CA ASN A 143 2.72 -9.13 -4.09
C ASN A 143 3.67 -10.29 -3.88
N TRP A 144 4.36 -10.65 -4.94
CA TRP A 144 5.51 -11.56 -4.89
C TRP A 144 6.82 -10.83 -4.56
N ASP A 145 6.78 -9.65 -3.94
CA ASP A 145 7.96 -8.83 -3.59
C ASP A 145 8.21 -8.86 -2.07
N LYS A 146 9.40 -8.46 -1.63
CA LYS A 146 9.70 -8.28 -0.20
C LYS A 146 8.93 -7.15 0.46
N SER A 147 8.59 -6.07 -0.23
CA SER A 147 7.97 -4.88 0.40
C SER A 147 6.56 -4.61 -0.10
N GLY A 148 5.65 -4.31 0.82
CA GLY A 148 4.29 -3.88 0.49
C GLY A 148 4.25 -2.46 -0.11
N MET A 149 3.12 -2.09 -0.69
CA MET A 149 2.86 -0.75 -1.24
C MET A 149 1.37 -0.47 -1.35
N CYS A 150 1.00 0.81 -1.32
CA CYS A 150 -0.35 1.26 -1.67
C CYS A 150 -0.32 2.00 -3.00
N ILE A 151 -1.20 1.61 -3.92
CA ILE A 151 -1.34 2.22 -5.25
C ILE A 151 -2.73 2.83 -5.36
N PRO A 152 -2.87 4.15 -5.20
CA PRO A 152 -4.12 4.84 -5.45
C PRO A 152 -4.37 4.95 -6.95
N THR A 153 -5.52 4.44 -7.39
CA THR A 153 -6.10 4.71 -8.72
C THR A 153 -7.24 5.70 -8.56
N LYS A 154 -7.89 6.09 -9.67
CA LYS A 154 -8.98 7.07 -9.65
C LYS A 154 -10.18 6.66 -8.80
N ASP A 155 -10.49 5.37 -8.74
CA ASP A 155 -11.71 4.84 -8.13
C ASP A 155 -11.46 3.76 -7.07
N THR A 156 -10.20 3.38 -6.85
CA THR A 156 -9.83 2.27 -5.98
C THR A 156 -8.45 2.50 -5.36
N PHE A 157 -8.30 2.21 -4.06
CA PHE A 157 -6.99 2.08 -3.42
C PHE A 157 -6.56 0.61 -3.42
N HIS A 158 -5.43 0.30 -4.06
CA HIS A 158 -4.88 -1.05 -4.07
C HIS A 158 -3.79 -1.19 -3.01
N ILE A 159 -4.08 -1.94 -1.94
CA ILE A 159 -3.14 -2.24 -0.86
C ILE A 159 -2.49 -3.57 -1.18
N VAL A 160 -1.20 -3.53 -1.48
CA VAL A 160 -0.41 -4.67 -1.91
C VAL A 160 0.52 -5.08 -0.78
N VAL A 161 0.23 -6.21 -0.15
CA VAL A 161 0.94 -6.69 1.04
C VAL A 161 2.09 -7.63 0.66
N SER A 162 3.21 -7.56 1.38
CA SER A 162 4.39 -8.42 1.14
C SER A 162 4.07 -9.92 1.20
N TRP A 163 4.69 -10.75 0.33
CA TRP A 163 4.60 -12.22 0.42
C TRP A 163 5.33 -12.83 1.63
N ASN A 164 6.20 -12.07 2.30
CA ASN A 164 7.14 -12.65 3.27
C ASN A 164 6.58 -12.82 4.69
N SER A 165 5.36 -12.38 4.96
CA SER A 165 4.69 -12.60 6.26
C SER A 165 3.70 -13.76 6.14
N SER A 166 3.67 -14.68 7.09
CA SER A 166 2.56 -15.66 7.21
C SER A 166 1.29 -14.99 7.72
N GLU A 167 1.43 -13.91 8.50
CA GLU A 167 0.33 -13.22 9.15
C GLU A 167 -0.14 -11.99 8.36
N PRO A 168 -1.45 -11.69 8.37
CA PRO A 168 -2.01 -10.46 7.84
C PRO A 168 -1.36 -9.20 8.45
N ASN A 169 -0.84 -8.30 7.62
CA ASN A 169 -0.33 -7.02 8.09
C ASN A 169 -1.47 -6.01 8.30
N VAL A 170 -2.25 -6.23 9.36
CA VAL A 170 -3.43 -5.41 9.75
C VAL A 170 -3.06 -3.94 9.92
N ARG A 171 -1.93 -3.67 10.59
CA ARG A 171 -1.40 -2.33 10.79
C ARG A 171 -1.28 -1.56 9.48
N ASN A 172 -0.65 -2.17 8.48
CA ASN A 172 -0.45 -1.54 7.19
C ASN A 172 -1.79 -1.27 6.49
N ILE A 173 -2.74 -2.20 6.53
CA ILE A 173 -4.05 -1.99 5.92
C ILE A 173 -4.76 -0.79 6.56
N ILE A 174 -4.78 -0.72 7.90
CA ILE A 174 -5.38 0.42 8.62
C ILE A 174 -4.66 1.72 8.24
N HIS A 175 -3.32 1.72 8.22
CA HIS A 175 -2.51 2.88 7.84
C HIS A 175 -2.88 3.42 6.44
N GLU A 176 -2.95 2.54 5.44
CA GLU A 176 -3.28 2.95 4.07
C GLU A 176 -4.73 3.42 3.91
N ILE A 177 -5.69 2.78 4.60
CA ILE A 177 -7.08 3.26 4.62
C ILE A 177 -7.15 4.64 5.29
N MET A 178 -6.37 4.84 6.37
CA MET A 178 -6.34 6.11 7.09
C MET A 178 -5.92 7.28 6.21
N HIS A 179 -4.95 7.10 5.31
CA HIS A 179 -4.56 8.14 4.36
C HIS A 179 -5.75 8.65 3.55
N ALA A 180 -6.61 7.75 3.05
CA ALA A 180 -7.79 8.14 2.30
C ALA A 180 -8.78 8.97 3.13
N TYR A 181 -8.90 8.70 4.43
CA TYR A 181 -9.74 9.48 5.34
C TYR A 181 -9.11 10.84 5.67
N ILE A 182 -7.80 10.89 5.90
CA ILE A 182 -7.10 12.13 6.25
C ILE A 182 -7.04 13.09 5.05
N ASP A 183 -7.00 12.59 3.82
CA ASP A 183 -7.07 13.40 2.61
C ASP A 183 -8.38 14.21 2.48
N GLU A 184 -9.42 13.84 3.21
CA GLU A 184 -10.69 14.55 3.25
C GLU A 184 -10.75 15.73 4.23
N ALA A 185 -9.72 15.90 5.07
CA ALA A 185 -9.67 16.90 6.11
C ALA A 185 -8.51 17.87 5.88
N GLU A 186 -8.76 19.17 6.08
CA GLU A 186 -7.70 20.17 6.10
C GLU A 186 -7.04 20.15 7.48
N LEU A 187 -5.81 19.62 7.57
CA LEU A 187 -5.11 19.52 8.85
C LEU A 187 -4.48 20.86 9.27
N PRO A 188 -4.70 21.33 10.50
CA PRO A 188 -4.13 22.59 10.97
C PRO A 188 -2.61 22.46 11.18
N ILE A 189 -1.84 23.45 10.71
CA ILE A 189 -0.40 23.56 10.97
C ILE A 189 -0.15 24.76 11.89
N SER A 190 -0.23 24.51 13.21
CA SER A 190 0.06 25.51 14.25
C SER A 190 1.54 25.91 14.27
N ASP A 191 1.87 27.03 14.92
CA ASP A 191 3.28 27.43 15.10
C ASP A 191 4.06 26.45 15.99
N GLY A 192 3.37 25.75 16.89
CA GLY A 192 3.94 24.64 17.67
C GLY A 192 4.37 23.48 16.77
N ILE A 193 3.51 23.06 15.84
CA ILE A 193 3.84 22.01 14.83
C ILE A 193 5.03 22.45 13.98
N LYS A 194 5.04 23.70 13.48
CA LYS A 194 6.17 24.22 12.69
C LYS A 194 7.48 24.18 13.47
N THR A 195 7.44 24.55 14.75
CA THR A 195 8.62 24.53 15.63
C THR A 195 9.16 23.12 15.80
N ILE A 196 8.28 22.14 16.02
CA ILE A 196 8.69 20.74 16.15
C ILE A 196 9.35 20.26 14.85
N ILE A 197 8.71 20.50 13.70
CA ILE A 197 9.23 20.07 12.39
C ILE A 197 10.59 20.71 12.08
N ASN A 198 10.75 22.01 12.35
CA ASN A 198 12.00 22.73 12.11
C ASN A 198 13.15 22.27 13.01
N ASN A 199 12.83 21.59 14.12
CA ASN A 199 13.82 21.05 15.06
C ASN A 199 14.05 19.55 14.88
N LEU A 200 13.43 18.92 13.87
CA LEU A 200 13.72 17.51 13.54
C LEU A 200 15.15 17.39 12.98
N PRO A 201 15.87 16.31 13.30
CA PRO A 201 17.13 16.00 12.64
C PRO A 201 16.94 15.89 11.12
N ASP A 202 17.92 16.38 10.34
CA ASP A 202 17.86 16.35 8.86
C ASP A 202 17.66 14.93 8.31
N GLU A 203 18.30 13.94 8.94
CA GLU A 203 18.15 12.51 8.61
C GLU A 203 16.72 11.99 8.79
N VAL A 204 15.97 12.56 9.74
CA VAL A 204 14.56 12.23 9.96
C VAL A 204 13.67 12.98 8.96
N PHE A 205 13.88 14.30 8.81
CA PHE A 205 13.03 15.15 7.97
C PHE A 205 13.18 14.85 6.46
N SER A 206 14.40 14.54 6.00
CA SER A 206 14.72 14.32 4.59
C SER A 206 13.92 13.18 3.94
N ASN A 207 13.43 12.22 4.74
CA ASN A 207 12.55 11.14 4.29
C ASN A 207 11.16 11.63 3.84
N TYR A 208 10.69 12.75 4.39
CA TYR A 208 9.34 13.29 4.14
C TYR A 208 9.33 14.47 3.18
N LYS A 209 10.46 15.18 3.05
CA LYS A 209 10.73 16.31 2.12
C LYS A 209 9.85 17.56 2.30
N LYS A 210 8.66 17.45 2.90
CA LYS A 210 7.69 18.54 3.08
C LYS A 210 7.04 18.45 4.45
N ALA A 211 6.87 19.60 5.10
CA ALA A 211 6.26 19.70 6.43
C ALA A 211 4.84 19.11 6.48
N HIS A 212 4.01 19.34 5.45
CA HIS A 212 2.66 18.75 5.42
C HIS A 212 2.71 17.22 5.43
N THR A 213 3.66 16.60 4.73
CA THR A 213 3.81 15.13 4.71
C THR A 213 4.16 14.63 6.10
N VAL A 214 5.05 15.32 6.82
CA VAL A 214 5.36 14.98 8.22
C VAL A 214 4.09 15.03 9.09
N VAL A 215 3.27 16.07 8.95
CA VAL A 215 2.02 16.22 9.72
C VAL A 215 1.04 15.10 9.41
N TYR A 216 0.76 14.86 8.13
CA TYR A 216 -0.17 13.83 7.65
C TYR A 216 0.23 12.45 8.15
N GLU A 217 1.47 12.05 7.87
CA GLU A 217 2.02 10.76 8.27
C GLU A 217 2.03 10.57 9.79
N SER A 218 2.31 11.65 10.54
CA SER A 218 2.32 11.58 12.00
C SER A 218 0.94 11.38 12.59
N LEU A 219 -0.08 12.05 12.05
CA LEU A 219 -1.46 11.87 12.47
C LEU A 219 -1.97 10.48 12.12
N VAL A 220 -1.69 10.00 10.91
CA VAL A 220 -2.04 8.64 10.48
C VAL A 220 -1.48 7.59 11.44
N ARG A 221 -0.19 7.67 11.77
CA ARG A 221 0.47 6.76 12.75
C ARG A 221 -0.20 6.81 14.12
N ALA A 222 -0.49 8.01 14.61
CA ALA A 222 -1.16 8.19 15.89
C ALA A 222 -2.56 7.56 15.89
N LEU A 223 -3.31 7.72 14.81
CA LEU A 223 -4.65 7.13 14.66
C LEU A 223 -4.61 5.60 14.57
N VAL A 224 -3.62 5.01 13.90
CA VAL A 224 -3.42 3.56 13.87
C VAL A 224 -3.25 3.00 15.29
N VAL A 225 -2.37 3.61 16.09
CA VAL A 225 -2.16 3.21 17.50
C VAL A 225 -3.40 3.47 18.34
N TYR A 226 -4.04 4.63 18.16
CA TYR A 226 -5.24 4.99 18.91
C TYR A 226 -6.39 4.01 18.69
N LEU A 227 -6.68 3.68 17.43
CA LEU A 227 -7.82 2.84 17.06
C LEU A 227 -7.58 1.36 17.32
N SER A 228 -6.36 0.86 17.13
CA SER A 228 -6.03 -0.53 17.50
C SER A 228 -6.19 -0.78 19.01
N GLY A 229 -6.08 0.25 19.85
CA GLY A 229 -6.38 0.15 21.28
C GLY A 229 -7.87 0.24 21.65
N LYS A 230 -8.78 0.43 20.67
CA LYS A 230 -10.23 0.61 20.90
C LYS A 230 -11.05 -0.62 20.56
N ASP A 231 -10.54 -1.52 19.73
CA ASP A 231 -11.25 -2.70 19.25
C ASP A 231 -10.52 -3.98 19.70
N SER A 232 -11.23 -4.91 20.33
CA SER A 232 -10.64 -6.15 20.84
C SER A 232 -10.27 -7.16 19.75
N ASP A 233 -10.84 -7.01 18.55
CA ASP A 233 -10.61 -7.90 17.42
C ASP A 233 -9.35 -7.50 16.63
N ILE A 234 -8.71 -6.39 17.00
CA ILE A 234 -7.48 -5.88 16.41
C ILE A 234 -6.39 -5.85 17.48
N GLU A 235 -5.25 -6.48 17.20
CA GLU A 235 -4.11 -6.43 18.11
C GLU A 235 -3.63 -4.98 18.27
N SER A 236 -3.42 -4.58 19.53
CA SER A 236 -2.89 -3.25 19.87
C SER A 236 -1.57 -3.00 19.18
N GLN A 237 -1.44 -1.84 18.53
CA GLN A 237 -0.21 -1.44 17.83
C GLN A 237 0.62 -0.49 18.69
N GLU A 238 1.93 -0.49 18.48
CA GLU A 238 2.89 0.41 19.14
C GLU A 238 3.68 1.23 18.12
N PHE A 239 4.24 2.36 18.57
CA PHE A 239 5.13 3.15 17.74
C PHE A 239 6.47 2.43 17.54
N SER A 240 6.98 2.46 16.31
CA SER A 240 8.37 2.10 16.01
C SER A 240 9.33 3.24 16.41
N GLU A 241 10.63 2.96 16.42
CA GLU A 241 11.66 3.97 16.67
C GLU A 241 11.58 5.15 15.68
N ASP A 242 11.31 4.86 14.40
CA ASP A 242 11.12 5.88 13.36
C ASP A 242 9.88 6.75 13.61
N ASP A 243 8.80 6.15 14.14
CA ASP A 243 7.60 6.90 14.51
C ASP A 243 7.89 7.84 15.69
N ILE A 244 8.64 7.37 16.69
CA ILE A 244 9.03 8.17 17.87
C ILE A 244 9.96 9.31 17.48
N ALA A 245 10.90 9.07 16.55
CA ALA A 245 11.86 10.07 16.09
C ALA A 245 11.18 11.31 15.46
N LEU A 246 9.96 11.16 14.93
CA LEU A 246 9.17 12.27 14.40
C LEU A 246 8.55 13.17 15.48
N GLN A 247 8.47 12.71 16.74
CA GLN A 247 7.89 13.39 17.92
C GLN A 247 6.39 13.71 17.83
N LEU A 248 5.89 14.13 16.66
CA LEU A 248 4.50 14.46 16.40
C LEU A 248 3.53 13.28 16.58
N PRO A 249 3.85 12.02 16.20
CA PRO A 249 2.92 10.90 16.42
C PRO A 249 2.52 10.75 17.88
N GLU A 250 3.47 10.87 18.81
CA GLU A 250 3.19 10.78 20.24
C GLU A 250 2.30 11.92 20.74
N LYS A 251 2.54 13.15 20.26
CA LYS A 251 1.73 14.32 20.61
C LYS A 251 0.29 14.18 20.12
N TYR A 252 0.09 13.74 18.88
CA TYR A 252 -1.25 13.44 18.37
C TYR A 252 -1.92 12.32 19.15
N LEU A 253 -1.21 11.24 19.48
CA LEU A 253 -1.77 10.15 20.28
C LEU A 253 -2.18 10.61 21.68
N GLN A 254 -1.36 11.42 22.34
CA GLN A 254 -1.70 12.03 23.63
C GLN A 254 -2.96 12.88 23.52
N LYS A 255 -3.07 13.71 22.48
CA LYS A 255 -4.24 14.54 22.23
C LYS A 255 -5.51 13.70 21.99
N LEU A 256 -5.43 12.66 21.16
CA LEU A 256 -6.53 11.72 20.90
C LEU A 256 -6.97 10.98 22.18
N LYS A 257 -6.03 10.63 23.06
CA LYS A 257 -6.32 10.01 24.37
C LYS A 257 -7.00 10.97 25.34
N VAL A 258 -6.57 12.24 25.36
CA VAL A 258 -7.16 13.29 26.22
C VAL A 258 -8.56 13.66 25.76
N ASP A 259 -8.72 13.96 24.47
CA ASP A 259 -10.01 14.34 23.90
C ASP A 259 -10.99 13.16 23.91
N SER A 260 -10.45 11.94 23.76
CA SER A 260 -11.19 10.68 23.71
C SER A 260 -12.47 10.77 22.87
N PRO A 261 -12.39 11.22 21.60
CA PRO A 261 -13.56 11.42 20.77
C PRO A 261 -14.37 10.13 20.67
N LYS A 262 -15.70 10.25 20.72
CA LYS A 262 -16.59 9.09 20.49
C LYS A 262 -16.49 8.61 19.04
N VAL A 263 -16.41 9.56 18.11
CA VAL A 263 -16.19 9.36 16.68
C VAL A 263 -15.21 10.43 16.19
N ILE A 264 -14.42 10.10 15.18
CA ILE A 264 -13.48 10.98 14.50
C ILE A 264 -14.21 11.57 13.30
N SER A 265 -14.47 12.88 13.35
CA SER A 265 -15.13 13.61 12.27
C SER A 265 -14.17 14.48 11.48
N LYS A 266 -14.57 14.91 10.27
CA LYS A 266 -13.79 15.87 9.48
C LYS A 266 -13.52 17.14 10.29
N ASP A 267 -14.55 17.66 10.96
CA ASP A 267 -14.45 18.85 11.81
C ASP A 267 -13.48 18.61 12.98
N TYR A 268 -13.52 17.44 13.62
CA TYR A 268 -12.57 17.12 14.68
C TYR A 268 -11.13 17.15 14.16
N LEU A 269 -10.86 16.48 13.03
CA LEU A 269 -9.53 16.44 12.43
C LEU A 269 -9.05 17.83 12.00
N SER A 270 -9.92 18.64 11.40
CA SER A 270 -9.58 20.00 10.96
C SER A 270 -9.38 20.99 12.11
N ASN A 271 -9.83 20.66 13.31
CA ASN A 271 -9.60 21.45 14.51
C ASN A 271 -8.62 20.79 15.50
N LEU A 272 -7.96 19.70 15.09
CA LEU A 272 -7.04 18.94 15.94
C LEU A 272 -5.71 19.69 16.12
N THR A 273 -5.64 20.54 17.12
CA THR A 273 -4.42 21.26 17.48
C THR A 273 -3.63 20.54 18.59
N ILE A 274 -2.31 20.50 18.44
CA ILE A 274 -1.32 20.01 19.41
C ILE A 274 -0.29 21.06 19.77
#